data_AF-A0A158B305-F1
#
_entry.id   AF-A0A158B305-F1
#
_cell.length_a   1.000
_cell.length_b   1.000
_cell.length_c   1.000
_cell.angle_alpha   90.00
_cell.angle_beta   90.00
_cell.angle_gamma   90.00
#
_symmetry.space_group_name_H-M   'P 1'
#
loop_
_entity.id
_entity.type
_entity.pdbx_description
1 polymer ?
#
loop_
_entity_poly.entity_id
_entity_poly.type
_entity_poly.pdbx_seq_one_letter_code
_entity_poly.pdbx_strand_id
1 'polypeptide(L)'
;MRASFDLSLYLVLDPVQCGGHDAAIRVARAALEGGATIVQLRAPEWHKRAWFDLARELLPVTRAHGVPFVINDHVDVALAVGADGVHIGQRDLPADVARRLLGPDALIGLSVSTSDETAAAGRLAGVIDYLGAGPVYATPTKTDASAPCGIDGLAGLCAAARLPTVAIGGIQAHNAADVMRAKPAGLAVVSAICKAADPRAAAASLAAIIAQSRN
;
A
#
# COMPACT_ATOMS: atom_id res chain seq x y z
N MET A 1 21.68 -3.61 0.86
CA MET A 1 21.00 -4.06 -0.39
C MET A 1 19.59 -4.34 0.05
N ARG A 2 18.58 -3.67 -0.53
CA ARG A 2 17.21 -3.73 -0.01
C ARG A 2 16.71 -5.17 -0.05
N ALA A 3 16.01 -5.59 1.00
CA ALA A 3 15.39 -6.90 1.02
C ALA A 3 14.40 -7.02 -0.15
N SER A 4 14.31 -8.22 -0.74
CA SER A 4 13.28 -8.52 -1.73
C SER A 4 11.90 -8.33 -1.09
N PHE A 5 10.96 -7.74 -1.82
CA PHE A 5 9.59 -7.50 -1.36
C PHE A 5 8.59 -7.90 -2.45
N ASP A 6 7.37 -8.25 -2.03
CA ASP A 6 6.30 -8.69 -2.92
C ASP A 6 5.08 -7.76 -2.80
N LEU A 7 4.74 -7.11 -3.92
CA LEU A 7 3.60 -6.19 -4.02
C LEU A 7 2.27 -6.86 -4.37
N SER A 8 2.23 -8.20 -4.47
CA SER A 8 1.07 -8.97 -4.93
C SER A 8 -0.24 -8.52 -4.29
N LEU A 9 -0.37 -8.67 -2.96
CA LEU A 9 -1.54 -8.25 -2.20
C LEU A 9 -1.12 -7.27 -1.12
N TYR A 10 -1.37 -6.00 -1.38
CA TYR A 10 -1.01 -4.90 -0.52
C TYR A 10 -2.21 -4.48 0.34
N LEU A 11 -2.14 -4.74 1.64
CA LEU A 11 -3.12 -4.19 2.59
C LEU A 11 -2.72 -2.77 3.01
N VAL A 12 -3.56 -1.80 2.69
CA VAL A 12 -3.53 -0.48 3.34
C VAL A 12 -4.54 -0.53 4.48
N LEU A 13 -4.03 -0.65 5.70
CA LEU A 13 -4.79 -0.83 6.93
C LEU A 13 -5.25 0.54 7.45
N ASP A 14 -6.57 0.71 7.49
CA ASP A 14 -7.23 1.90 8.04
C ASP A 14 -7.97 1.50 9.33
N PRO A 15 -7.48 1.90 10.52
CA PRO A 15 -8.07 1.44 11.78
C PRO A 15 -9.49 1.96 12.01
N VAL A 16 -9.88 3.10 11.43
CA VAL A 16 -11.28 3.55 11.51
C VAL A 16 -12.17 2.58 10.74
N GLN A 17 -11.74 2.14 9.57
CA GLN A 17 -12.49 1.17 8.76
C GLN A 17 -12.46 -0.25 9.34
N CYS A 18 -11.45 -0.60 10.12
CA CYS A 18 -11.39 -1.87 10.86
C CYS A 18 -12.30 -1.89 12.10
N GLY A 19 -12.72 -0.73 12.61
CA GLY A 19 -13.48 -0.61 13.87
C GLY A 19 -12.64 -0.34 15.12
N GLY A 20 -11.44 0.24 14.96
CA GLY A 20 -10.56 0.71 16.04
C GLY A 20 -9.24 -0.05 16.14
N HIS A 21 -8.46 0.27 17.19
CA HIS A 21 -7.09 -0.21 17.43
C HIS A 21 -6.99 -1.74 17.44
N ASP A 22 -7.70 -2.39 18.36
CA ASP A 22 -7.63 -3.85 18.51
C ASP A 22 -8.18 -4.58 17.28
N ALA A 23 -9.18 -3.98 16.63
CA ALA A 23 -9.77 -4.54 15.43
C ALA A 23 -8.79 -4.47 14.24
N ALA A 24 -8.04 -3.37 14.09
CA ALA A 24 -6.97 -3.25 13.10
C ALA A 24 -5.90 -4.34 13.27
N ILE A 25 -5.50 -4.65 14.51
CA ILE A 25 -4.53 -5.73 14.77
C ILE A 25 -5.09 -7.09 14.35
N ARG A 26 -6.36 -7.39 14.68
CA ARG A 26 -7.02 -8.63 14.25
C ARG A 26 -7.16 -8.74 12.73
N VAL A 27 -7.57 -7.65 12.08
CA VAL A 27 -7.69 -7.57 10.62
C VAL A 27 -6.33 -7.78 9.95
N ALA A 28 -5.26 -7.13 10.43
CA ALA A 28 -3.92 -7.29 9.88
C ALA A 28 -3.45 -8.74 9.97
N ARG A 29 -3.63 -9.39 11.14
CA ARG A 29 -3.30 -10.81 11.32
C ARG A 29 -4.09 -11.70 10.36
N ALA A 30 -5.39 -11.52 10.28
CA ALA A 30 -6.26 -12.29 9.39
C ALA A 30 -5.88 -12.11 7.91
N ALA A 31 -5.54 -10.88 7.50
CA ALA A 31 -5.11 -10.59 6.13
C ALA A 31 -3.76 -11.23 5.79
N LEU A 32 -2.80 -11.22 6.74
CA LEU A 32 -1.52 -11.92 6.59
C LEU A 32 -1.72 -13.44 6.45
N GLU A 33 -2.57 -14.04 7.28
CA GLU A 33 -2.96 -15.46 7.15
C GLU A 33 -3.68 -15.77 5.82
N GLY A 34 -4.34 -14.76 5.24
CA GLY A 34 -4.99 -14.84 3.93
C GLY A 34 -4.06 -14.53 2.75
N GLY A 35 -2.78 -14.22 2.98
CA GLY A 35 -1.79 -14.01 1.91
C GLY A 35 -1.50 -12.56 1.55
N ALA A 36 -1.77 -11.59 2.43
CA ALA A 36 -1.25 -10.23 2.26
C ALA A 36 0.29 -10.25 2.29
N THR A 37 0.92 -9.58 1.33
CA THR A 37 2.37 -9.61 1.10
C THR A 37 3.08 -8.31 1.52
N ILE A 38 2.31 -7.28 1.85
CA ILE A 38 2.77 -6.03 2.45
C ILE A 38 1.62 -5.40 3.25
N VAL A 39 1.94 -4.76 4.37
CA VAL A 39 0.98 -4.03 5.20
C VAL A 39 1.43 -2.59 5.35
N GLN A 40 0.55 -1.63 5.08
CA GLN A 40 0.76 -0.22 5.37
C GLN A 40 -0.23 0.25 6.41
N LEU A 41 0.24 0.93 7.45
CA LEU A 41 -0.65 1.65 8.37
C LEU A 41 -0.98 3.02 7.79
N ARG A 42 -2.29 3.31 7.65
CA ARG A 42 -2.81 4.62 7.26
C ARG A 42 -3.99 5.01 8.15
N ALA A 43 -3.77 5.89 9.13
CA ALA A 43 -4.77 6.33 10.09
C ALA A 43 -4.97 7.86 10.09
N PRO A 44 -5.48 8.46 8.98
CA PRO A 44 -5.46 9.91 8.78
C PRO A 44 -6.21 10.72 9.85
N GLU A 45 -7.20 10.12 10.51
CA GLU A 45 -8.01 10.75 11.56
C GLU A 45 -7.38 10.65 12.96
N TRP A 46 -6.27 9.92 13.11
CA TRP A 46 -5.68 9.62 14.41
C TRP A 46 -4.54 10.58 14.75
N HIS A 47 -4.43 10.94 16.03
CA HIS A 47 -3.29 11.70 16.51
C HIS A 47 -2.02 10.83 16.57
N LYS A 48 -0.85 11.49 16.53
CA LYS A 48 0.46 10.81 16.38
C LYS A 48 0.77 9.76 17.45
N ARG A 49 0.32 9.95 18.70
CA ARG A 49 0.48 8.93 19.76
C ARG A 49 -0.24 7.62 19.43
N ALA A 50 -1.47 7.66 18.90
CA ALA A 50 -2.23 6.46 18.56
C ALA A 50 -1.63 5.75 17.34
N TRP A 51 -1.09 6.51 16.37
CA TRP A 51 -0.28 5.96 15.29
C TRP A 51 0.90 5.15 15.82
N PHE A 52 1.71 5.74 16.72
CA PHE A 52 2.87 5.09 17.29
C PHE A 52 2.49 3.82 18.07
N ASP A 53 1.48 3.90 18.93
CA ASP A 53 1.06 2.77 19.75
C ASP A 53 0.59 1.59 18.86
N LEU A 54 -0.24 1.87 17.86
CA LEU A 54 -0.72 0.83 16.93
C LEU A 54 0.41 0.28 16.05
N ALA A 55 1.28 1.15 15.52
CA ALA A 55 2.41 0.73 14.70
C ALA A 55 3.39 -0.17 15.46
N ARG A 56 3.66 0.14 16.74
CA ARG A 56 4.50 -0.66 17.62
C ARG A 56 3.94 -2.07 17.85
N GLU A 57 2.62 -2.22 17.88
CA GLU A 57 1.95 -3.52 18.04
C GLU A 57 1.80 -4.29 16.73
N LEU A 58 1.62 -3.61 15.59
CA LEU A 58 1.55 -4.24 14.27
C LEU A 58 2.91 -4.79 13.79
N LEU A 59 4.00 -4.09 14.11
CA LEU A 59 5.34 -4.47 13.66
C LEU A 59 5.75 -5.92 14.00
N PRO A 60 5.62 -6.42 15.25
CA PRO A 60 5.91 -7.83 15.53
C PRO A 60 4.94 -8.78 14.82
N VAL A 61 3.70 -8.37 14.53
CA VAL A 61 2.71 -9.21 13.82
C VAL A 61 3.14 -9.41 12.37
N THR A 62 3.54 -8.35 11.67
CA THR A 62 4.00 -8.43 10.27
C THR A 62 5.34 -9.17 10.17
N ARG A 63 6.28 -8.89 11.09
CA ARG A 63 7.58 -9.59 11.15
C ARG A 63 7.44 -11.09 11.37
N ALA A 64 6.49 -11.53 12.20
CA ALA A 64 6.23 -12.96 12.40
C ALA A 64 5.81 -13.69 11.12
N HIS A 65 5.30 -12.95 10.12
CA HIS A 65 4.94 -13.47 8.80
C HIS A 65 6.00 -13.18 7.72
N GLY A 66 7.12 -12.52 8.07
CA GLY A 66 8.12 -12.09 7.10
C GLY A 66 7.61 -11.04 6.10
N VAL A 67 6.55 -10.31 6.46
CA VAL A 67 5.88 -9.33 5.59
C VAL A 67 6.32 -7.91 5.94
N PRO A 68 6.75 -7.07 4.98
CA PRO A 68 7.13 -5.70 5.25
C PRO A 68 5.98 -4.86 5.82
N PHE A 69 6.32 -3.99 6.77
CA PHE A 69 5.42 -3.01 7.38
C PHE A 69 5.84 -1.59 7.07
N VAL A 70 4.94 -0.83 6.47
CA VAL A 70 5.18 0.51 5.95
C VAL A 70 4.27 1.52 6.65
N ILE A 71 4.79 2.71 6.95
CA ILE A 71 3.98 3.80 7.51
C ILE A 71 3.61 4.79 6.41
N ASN A 72 2.33 5.13 6.30
CA ASN A 72 1.88 6.18 5.38
C ASN A 72 2.31 7.55 5.91
N ASP A 73 3.00 8.34 5.07
CA ASP A 73 3.45 9.74 5.21
C ASP A 73 4.43 10.04 6.36
N HIS A 74 4.26 9.41 7.52
CA HIS A 74 4.95 9.74 8.76
C HIS A 74 6.32 9.06 8.92
N VAL A 75 7.35 9.67 8.31
CA VAL A 75 8.76 9.24 8.44
C VAL A 75 9.23 9.18 9.90
N ASP A 76 8.78 10.11 10.73
CA ASP A 76 9.11 10.15 12.16
C ASP A 76 8.54 8.94 12.92
N VAL A 77 7.30 8.56 12.63
CA VAL A 77 6.69 7.35 13.21
C VAL A 77 7.40 6.09 12.71
N ALA A 78 7.72 6.01 11.42
CA ALA A 78 8.48 4.89 10.85
C ALA A 78 9.83 4.68 11.55
N LEU A 79 10.58 5.76 11.75
CA LEU A 79 11.86 5.75 12.48
C LEU A 79 11.66 5.33 13.95
N ALA A 80 10.66 5.89 14.63
CA ALA A 80 10.45 5.65 16.05
C ALA A 80 10.09 4.19 16.37
N VAL A 81 9.34 3.51 15.48
CA VAL A 81 8.99 2.10 15.67
C VAL A 81 9.97 1.13 15.00
N GLY A 82 10.83 1.61 14.10
CA GLY A 82 11.68 0.77 13.27
C GLY A 82 10.88 -0.01 12.22
N ALA A 83 9.94 0.67 11.55
CA ALA A 83 9.19 0.12 10.41
C ALA A 83 10.13 -0.10 9.21
N ASP A 84 9.71 -0.96 8.29
CA ASP A 84 10.53 -1.33 7.12
C ASP A 84 10.55 -0.23 6.06
N GLY A 85 9.65 0.74 6.13
CA GLY A 85 9.57 1.81 5.15
C GLY A 85 8.45 2.81 5.33
N VAL A 86 8.31 3.67 4.31
CA VAL A 86 7.19 4.62 4.18
C VAL A 86 6.55 4.55 2.79
N HIS A 87 5.29 4.95 2.72
CA HIS A 87 4.63 5.31 1.47
C HIS A 87 4.25 6.78 1.57
N ILE A 88 4.60 7.57 0.56
CA ILE A 88 4.40 9.02 0.54
C ILE A 88 3.62 9.45 -0.69
N GLY A 89 2.83 10.50 -0.56
CA GLY A 89 2.17 11.21 -1.65
C GLY A 89 2.98 12.39 -2.18
N GLN A 90 2.44 13.02 -3.22
CA GLN A 90 3.07 14.15 -3.94
C GLN A 90 3.17 15.43 -3.10
N ARG A 91 2.42 15.53 -1.99
CA ARG A 91 2.38 16.71 -1.11
C ARG A 91 3.05 16.46 0.25
N ASP A 92 3.59 15.27 0.45
CA ASP A 92 4.25 14.88 1.69
C ASP A 92 5.73 15.27 1.65
N LEU A 93 6.51 14.74 2.58
CA LEU A 93 7.95 14.95 2.58
C LEU A 93 8.55 14.46 1.25
N PRO A 94 9.43 15.24 0.59
CA PRO A 94 10.07 14.80 -0.65
C PRO A 94 10.81 13.47 -0.49
N ALA A 95 10.73 12.61 -1.51
CA ALA A 95 11.23 11.24 -1.45
C ALA A 95 12.74 11.15 -1.16
N ASP A 96 13.53 12.10 -1.69
CA ASP A 96 14.97 12.21 -1.46
C ASP A 96 15.28 12.56 0.01
N VAL A 97 14.45 13.38 0.63
CA VAL A 97 14.54 13.70 2.05
C VAL A 97 14.16 12.50 2.91
N ALA A 98 13.05 11.82 2.58
CA ALA A 98 12.65 10.59 3.25
C ALA A 98 13.75 9.52 3.19
N ARG A 99 14.36 9.32 2.01
CA ARG A 99 15.51 8.42 1.81
C ARG A 99 16.71 8.79 2.66
N ARG A 100 17.05 10.07 2.75
CA ARG A 100 18.17 10.55 3.58
C ARG A 100 17.95 10.26 5.07
N LEU A 101 16.71 10.39 5.55
CA LEU A 101 16.36 10.15 6.95
C LEU A 101 16.27 8.66 7.30
N LEU A 102 15.66 7.86 6.44
CA LEU A 102 15.40 6.43 6.67
C LEU A 102 16.60 5.54 6.33
N GLY A 103 17.56 6.07 5.57
CA GLY A 103 18.75 5.33 5.15
C GLY A 103 18.51 4.48 3.89
N PRO A 104 19.56 3.76 3.45
CA PRO A 104 19.57 3.10 2.15
C PRO A 104 18.65 1.87 2.06
N ASP A 105 18.35 1.22 3.18
CA ASP A 105 17.67 -0.08 3.20
C ASP A 105 16.14 0.01 3.36
N ALA A 106 15.60 1.17 3.75
CA ALA A 106 14.16 1.36 3.90
C ALA A 106 13.40 1.25 2.56
N LEU A 107 12.19 0.70 2.60
CA LEU A 107 11.26 0.67 1.47
C LEU A 107 10.57 2.03 1.34
N ILE A 108 10.62 2.65 0.16
CA ILE A 108 9.93 3.92 -0.09
C ILE A 108 9.01 3.80 -1.30
N GLY A 109 7.71 3.86 -1.04
CA GLY A 109 6.68 3.95 -2.08
C GLY A 109 6.28 5.39 -2.38
N LEU A 110 5.93 5.68 -3.64
CA LEU A 110 5.41 6.98 -4.06
C LEU A 110 4.06 6.84 -4.76
N SER A 111 3.05 7.59 -4.33
CA SER A 111 1.77 7.67 -5.05
C SER A 111 1.91 8.42 -6.38
N VAL A 112 1.31 7.90 -7.45
CA VAL A 112 1.22 8.55 -8.76
C VAL A 112 -0.20 8.42 -9.33
N SER A 113 -0.65 9.44 -10.04
CA SER A 113 -1.98 9.53 -10.65
C SER A 113 -1.96 10.01 -12.10
N THR A 114 -0.82 10.51 -12.58
CA THR A 114 -0.65 11.01 -13.95
C THR A 114 0.63 10.49 -14.62
N SER A 115 0.67 10.59 -15.95
CA SER A 115 1.86 10.24 -16.74
C SER A 115 3.07 11.11 -16.37
N ASP A 116 2.86 12.39 -16.06
CA ASP A 116 3.92 13.31 -15.66
C ASP A 116 4.51 12.93 -14.29
N GLU A 117 3.66 12.59 -13.32
CA GLU A 117 4.09 12.09 -12.01
C GLU A 117 4.85 10.77 -12.15
N THR A 118 4.38 9.87 -13.02
CA THR A 118 5.03 8.58 -13.31
C THR A 118 6.41 8.78 -13.94
N ALA A 119 6.51 9.67 -14.93
CA ALA A 119 7.77 10.02 -15.58
C ALA A 119 8.74 10.71 -14.60
N ALA A 120 8.22 11.55 -13.70
CA ALA A 120 9.00 12.17 -12.64
C ALA A 120 9.53 11.15 -11.63
N ALA A 121 8.70 10.20 -11.22
CA ALA A 121 9.10 9.11 -10.33
C ALA A 121 10.22 8.25 -10.95
N GLY A 122 10.22 8.07 -12.27
CA GLY A 122 11.32 7.39 -12.97
C GLY A 122 12.70 8.05 -12.81
N ARG A 123 12.76 9.35 -12.50
CA ARG A 123 14.02 10.07 -12.19
C ARG A 123 14.50 9.87 -10.75
N LEU A 124 13.66 9.28 -9.91
CA LEU A 124 13.94 8.96 -8.51
C LEU A 124 14.36 7.48 -8.31
N ALA A 125 14.75 6.80 -9.39
CA ALA A 125 15.27 5.44 -9.30
C ALA A 125 16.44 5.37 -8.30
N GLY A 126 16.39 4.42 -7.37
CA GLY A 126 17.36 4.29 -6.27
C GLY A 126 16.99 5.10 -5.02
N VAL A 127 16.11 6.10 -5.13
CA VAL A 127 15.51 6.83 -4.00
C VAL A 127 14.22 6.15 -3.56
N ILE A 128 13.34 5.84 -4.51
CA ILE A 128 12.08 5.11 -4.29
C ILE A 128 12.17 3.70 -4.86
N ASP A 129 11.29 2.81 -4.37
CA ASP A 129 11.32 1.37 -4.63
C ASP A 129 10.09 0.88 -5.40
N TYR A 130 8.94 1.53 -5.23
CA TYR A 130 7.70 1.18 -5.92
C TYR A 130 6.75 2.37 -6.07
N LEU A 131 5.75 2.21 -6.93
CA LEU A 131 4.70 3.20 -7.16
C LEU A 131 3.34 2.68 -6.71
N GLY A 132 2.50 3.55 -6.15
CA GLY A 132 1.06 3.31 -5.98
C GLY A 132 0.29 4.10 -7.03
N ALA A 133 -0.25 3.42 -8.04
CA ALA A 133 -0.96 4.06 -9.15
C ALA A 133 -2.49 4.07 -8.92
N GLY A 134 -3.08 5.26 -8.90
CA GLY A 134 -4.52 5.40 -8.76
C GLY A 134 -5.01 6.82 -8.42
N PRO A 135 -6.29 6.96 -8.07
CA PRO A 135 -7.26 5.87 -7.90
C PRO A 135 -7.72 5.25 -9.23
N VAL A 136 -7.87 3.93 -9.28
CA VAL A 136 -8.41 3.24 -10.47
C VAL A 136 -9.91 3.49 -10.62
N TYR A 137 -10.66 3.29 -9.53
CA TYR A 137 -12.09 3.59 -9.44
C TYR A 137 -12.36 4.64 -8.36
N ALA A 138 -13.53 5.28 -8.43
CA ALA A 138 -13.98 6.18 -7.38
C ALA A 138 -14.01 5.46 -6.02
N THR A 139 -13.52 6.13 -4.97
CA THR A 139 -13.53 5.59 -3.62
C THR A 139 -13.73 6.68 -2.58
N PRO A 140 -14.53 6.44 -1.52
CA PRO A 140 -14.68 7.38 -0.42
C PRO A 140 -13.52 7.31 0.60
N THR A 141 -12.53 6.41 0.42
CA THR A 141 -11.48 6.15 1.43
C THR A 141 -10.44 7.27 1.54
N LYS A 142 -10.20 7.99 0.45
CA LYS A 142 -9.26 9.11 0.39
C LYS A 142 -9.99 10.28 -0.25
N THR A 143 -10.45 11.22 0.58
CA THR A 143 -11.30 12.35 0.17
C THR A 143 -10.57 13.36 -0.70
N ASP A 144 -9.25 13.37 -0.68
CA ASP A 144 -8.35 14.20 -1.50
C ASP A 144 -7.79 13.46 -2.73
N ALA A 145 -8.34 12.30 -3.08
CA ALA A 145 -7.86 11.53 -4.22
C ALA A 145 -8.14 12.23 -5.56
N SER A 146 -7.22 12.04 -6.51
CA SER A 146 -7.38 12.48 -7.91
C SER A 146 -8.61 11.84 -8.57
N ALA A 147 -9.02 12.36 -9.73
CA ALA A 147 -10.07 11.73 -10.53
C ALA A 147 -9.69 10.27 -10.88
N PRO A 148 -10.65 9.33 -10.89
CA PRO A 148 -10.38 7.95 -11.25
C PRO A 148 -9.78 7.84 -12.66
N CYS A 149 -8.66 7.11 -12.80
CA CYS A 149 -7.99 6.93 -14.09
C CYS A 149 -8.57 5.79 -14.93
N GLY A 150 -9.37 4.90 -14.32
CA GLY A 150 -9.89 3.71 -14.98
C GLY A 150 -8.81 2.68 -15.35
N ILE A 151 -9.23 1.59 -15.98
CA ILE A 151 -8.33 0.49 -16.37
C ILE A 151 -7.32 0.96 -17.44
N ASP A 152 -7.79 1.71 -18.44
CA ASP A 152 -6.93 2.18 -19.53
C ASP A 152 -5.89 3.21 -19.05
N GLY A 153 -6.31 4.12 -18.16
CA GLY A 153 -5.39 5.05 -17.52
C GLY A 153 -4.35 4.32 -16.68
N LEU A 154 -4.78 3.35 -15.87
CA LEU A 154 -3.85 2.49 -15.11
C LEU A 154 -2.86 1.75 -16.04
N ALA A 155 -3.34 1.19 -17.15
CA ALA A 155 -2.48 0.49 -18.11
C ALA A 155 -1.41 1.42 -18.69
N GLY A 156 -1.78 2.67 -19.01
CA GLY A 156 -0.84 3.71 -19.43
C GLY A 156 0.21 4.04 -18.36
N LEU A 157 -0.20 4.17 -17.10
CA LEU A 157 0.72 4.41 -15.98
C LEU A 157 1.69 3.23 -15.77
N CYS A 158 1.17 1.99 -15.76
CA CYS A 158 1.99 0.78 -15.63
C CYS A 158 3.00 0.65 -16.78
N ALA A 159 2.61 0.95 -18.01
CA ALA A 159 3.49 0.89 -19.18
C ALA A 159 4.59 1.97 -19.15
N ALA A 160 4.30 3.14 -18.59
CA ALA A 160 5.27 4.24 -18.46
C ALA A 160 6.20 4.08 -17.24
N ALA A 161 5.79 3.31 -16.24
CA ALA A 161 6.51 3.15 -14.99
C ALA A 161 7.84 2.40 -15.17
N ARG A 162 8.90 2.93 -14.56
CA ARG A 162 10.22 2.29 -14.49
C ARG A 162 10.43 1.46 -13.22
N LEU A 163 9.42 1.41 -12.36
CA LEU A 163 9.45 0.75 -11.06
C LEU A 163 8.21 -0.14 -10.91
N PRO A 164 8.28 -1.19 -10.08
CA PRO A 164 7.11 -2.00 -9.75
C PRO A 164 5.95 -1.10 -9.29
N THR A 165 4.78 -1.31 -9.88
CA THR A 165 3.61 -0.43 -9.66
C THR A 165 2.45 -1.25 -9.12
N VAL A 166 1.95 -0.90 -7.95
CA VAL A 166 0.73 -1.48 -7.36
C VAL A 166 -0.47 -0.61 -7.74
N ALA A 167 -1.58 -1.23 -8.16
CA ALA A 167 -2.81 -0.50 -8.45
C ALA A 167 -3.59 -0.23 -7.16
N ILE A 168 -4.17 0.95 -6.99
CA ILE A 168 -4.97 1.29 -5.81
C ILE A 168 -6.21 2.10 -6.18
N GLY A 169 -7.27 2.01 -5.36
CA GLY A 169 -8.45 2.87 -5.44
C GLY A 169 -9.70 2.16 -5.95
N GLY A 170 -10.64 1.92 -5.03
CA GLY A 170 -11.94 1.29 -5.31
C GLY A 170 -11.88 -0.18 -5.74
N ILE A 171 -10.74 -0.84 -5.52
CA ILE A 171 -10.54 -2.25 -5.86
C ILE A 171 -11.25 -3.15 -4.83
N GLN A 172 -11.96 -4.15 -5.34
CA GLN A 172 -12.76 -5.14 -4.63
C GLN A 172 -12.61 -6.50 -5.33
N ALA A 173 -13.03 -7.60 -4.67
CA ALA A 173 -12.92 -8.94 -5.27
C ALA A 173 -13.60 -9.05 -6.65
N HIS A 174 -14.77 -8.41 -6.83
CA HIS A 174 -15.52 -8.49 -8.09
C HIS A 174 -14.87 -7.75 -9.27
N ASN A 175 -13.95 -6.80 -9.03
CA ASN A 175 -13.29 -6.03 -10.07
C ASN A 175 -11.76 -6.25 -10.13
N ALA A 176 -11.19 -6.99 -9.18
CA ALA A 176 -9.74 -7.22 -9.08
C ALA A 176 -9.15 -7.87 -10.36
N ALA A 177 -9.83 -8.85 -10.95
CA ALA A 177 -9.37 -9.50 -12.18
C ALA A 177 -9.28 -8.51 -13.36
N ASP A 178 -10.25 -7.61 -13.46
CA ASP A 178 -10.29 -6.58 -14.50
C ASP A 178 -9.13 -5.58 -14.36
N VAL A 179 -8.80 -5.20 -13.12
CA VAL A 179 -7.65 -4.34 -12.82
C VAL A 179 -6.33 -5.04 -13.14
N MET A 180 -6.22 -6.34 -12.88
CA MET A 180 -5.01 -7.11 -13.21
C MET A 180 -4.71 -7.16 -14.71
N ARG A 181 -5.71 -6.97 -15.59
CA ARG A 181 -5.49 -6.87 -17.04
C ARG A 181 -4.60 -5.68 -17.44
N ALA A 182 -4.55 -4.63 -16.61
CA ALA A 182 -3.63 -3.50 -16.78
C ALA A 182 -2.18 -3.84 -16.38
N LYS A 183 -1.93 -5.09 -15.95
CA LYS A 183 -0.62 -5.65 -15.57
C LYS A 183 0.13 -4.86 -14.48
N PRO A 184 -0.53 -4.43 -13.39
CA PRO A 184 0.22 -3.93 -12.24
C PRO A 184 1.04 -5.07 -11.61
N ALA A 185 2.07 -4.71 -10.85
CA ALA A 185 2.84 -5.66 -10.03
C ALA A 185 1.97 -6.31 -8.93
N GLY A 186 0.87 -5.67 -8.54
CA GLY A 186 -0.13 -6.23 -7.63
C GLY A 186 -1.25 -5.24 -7.33
N LEU A 187 -2.07 -5.55 -6.33
CA LEU A 187 -3.24 -4.75 -5.96
C LEU A 187 -3.14 -4.28 -4.50
N ALA A 188 -3.38 -2.99 -4.29
CA ALA A 188 -3.53 -2.39 -2.98
C ALA A 188 -5.01 -2.15 -2.66
N VAL A 189 -5.42 -2.63 -1.50
CA VAL A 189 -6.81 -2.58 -1.04
C VAL A 189 -6.91 -2.06 0.38
N VAL A 190 -8.01 -1.37 0.68
CA VAL A 190 -8.36 -0.89 2.03
C VAL A 190 -9.65 -1.58 2.48
N SER A 191 -10.79 -1.07 2.02
CA SER A 191 -12.12 -1.49 2.48
C SER A 191 -12.46 -2.93 2.13
N ALA A 192 -11.90 -3.47 1.03
CA ALA A 192 -12.12 -4.85 0.62
C ALA A 192 -11.69 -5.87 1.69
N ILE A 193 -10.74 -5.49 2.56
CA ILE A 193 -10.28 -6.32 3.68
C ILE A 193 -10.70 -5.69 5.01
N CYS A 194 -10.49 -4.38 5.20
CA CYS A 194 -10.76 -3.72 6.49
C CYS A 194 -12.22 -3.81 6.93
N LYS A 195 -13.17 -3.80 5.98
CA LYS A 195 -14.62 -3.87 6.25
C LYS A 195 -15.22 -5.26 5.99
N ALA A 196 -14.39 -6.26 5.67
CA ALA A 196 -14.88 -7.59 5.41
C ALA A 196 -15.37 -8.26 6.70
N ALA A 197 -16.47 -9.02 6.61
CA ALA A 197 -16.93 -9.85 7.72
C ALA A 197 -15.90 -10.94 8.09
N ASP A 198 -15.19 -11.45 7.08
CA ASP A 198 -14.04 -12.34 7.23
C ASP A 198 -12.84 -11.77 6.45
N PRO A 199 -11.95 -11.01 7.11
CA PRO A 199 -10.78 -10.42 6.47
C PRO A 199 -9.80 -11.45 5.89
N ARG A 200 -9.72 -12.66 6.50
CA ARG A 200 -8.83 -13.72 6.03
C ARG A 200 -9.35 -14.30 4.72
N ALA A 201 -10.64 -14.63 4.65
CA ALA A 201 -11.26 -15.11 3.42
C ALA A 201 -11.22 -14.05 2.30
N ALA A 202 -11.42 -12.77 2.65
CA ALA A 202 -11.32 -11.67 1.68
C ALA A 202 -9.91 -11.54 1.10
N ALA A 203 -8.88 -11.59 1.95
CA ALA A 203 -7.49 -11.56 1.52
C ALA A 203 -7.15 -12.78 0.65
N ALA A 204 -7.54 -14.00 1.07
CA ALA A 204 -7.29 -15.23 0.32
C ALA A 204 -7.95 -15.21 -1.07
N SER A 205 -9.17 -14.69 -1.17
CA SER A 205 -9.87 -14.52 -2.44
C SER A 205 -9.13 -13.56 -3.38
N LEU A 206 -8.70 -12.41 -2.87
CA LEU A 206 -7.91 -11.45 -3.66
C LEU A 206 -6.57 -12.03 -4.10
N ALA A 207 -5.84 -12.70 -3.20
CA ALA A 207 -4.58 -13.35 -3.52
C ALA A 207 -4.74 -14.41 -4.63
N ALA A 208 -5.82 -15.21 -4.58
CA ALA A 208 -6.13 -16.18 -5.63
C ALA A 208 -6.41 -15.50 -6.98
N ILE A 209 -7.18 -14.42 -7.00
CA ILE A 209 -7.45 -13.64 -8.23
C ILE A 209 -6.14 -13.10 -8.82
N ILE A 210 -5.26 -12.53 -7.98
CA ILE A 210 -3.95 -12.01 -8.41
C ILE A 210 -3.10 -13.13 -9.01
N ALA A 211 -3.01 -14.28 -8.35
CA ALA A 211 -2.23 -15.42 -8.81
C ALA A 211 -2.75 -15.99 -10.14
N GLN A 212 -4.08 -16.12 -10.29
CA GLN A 212 -4.71 -16.59 -11.52
C GLN A 212 -4.51 -15.63 -12.69
N SER A 213 -4.49 -14.31 -12.42
CA SER A 213 -4.34 -13.28 -13.46
C SER A 213 -2.90 -13.10 -13.96
N ARG A 214 -1.92 -13.74 -13.32
CA ARG A 214 -0.50 -13.71 -13.72
C ARG A 214 -0.10 -14.85 -14.66
N ASN A 215 -0.90 -15.91 -14.70
CA ASN A 215 -0.72 -17.06 -15.60
C ASN A 215 -1.30 -16.76 -16.97
#